data_AF-A0A8T4SM91-F1
#
_entry.id   AF-A0A8T4SM91-F1
#
_cell.length_a   1.000
_cell.length_b   1.000
_cell.length_c   1.000
_cell.angle_alpha   90.00
_cell.angle_beta   90.00
_cell.angle_gamma   90.00
#
_symmetry.space_group_name_H-M   'P 1'
#
loop_
_entity.id
_entity.type
_entity.pdbx_description
1 polymer ?
#
loop_
_entity_poly.entity_id
_entity_poly.type
_entity_poly.pdbx_seq_one_letter_code
_entity_poly.pdbx_strand_id
1 'polypeptide(L)'
;MMNPRATIDLSLNMIVIIIISLVILAGGIVLLNNLIGGAEEIKEQLDQRTEQRLNDLLVGQGQQVALPFHTAAVQRGERHIFGIGILNTGEVGTSFKLQVEFDKLIDAQGNEAALTVNPAEWARYNSQELTLLEGENVKESILIKIPKDAPSGQYFFKARVVLPSGENYGNAQRFYVAVK
;
A
#
# COMPACT_ATOMS: atom_id res chain seq x y z
N MET A 1 -32.20 -27.12 -56.35
CA MET A 1 -33.18 -26.29 -55.61
C MET A 1 -32.66 -26.12 -54.20
N MET A 2 -32.25 -24.90 -53.81
CA MET A 2 -31.76 -24.61 -52.46
C MET A 2 -32.97 -24.55 -51.51
N ASN A 3 -32.97 -25.38 -50.47
CA ASN A 3 -34.08 -25.50 -49.54
C ASN A 3 -34.06 -24.30 -48.56
N PRO A 4 -35.09 -23.43 -48.53
CA PRO A 4 -35.09 -22.19 -47.71
C PRO A 4 -35.01 -22.43 -46.20
N ARG A 5 -35.21 -23.68 -45.75
CA ARG A 5 -35.03 -24.07 -44.35
C ARG A 5 -33.55 -24.03 -43.91
N ALA A 6 -32.62 -24.37 -44.79
CA ALA A 6 -31.19 -24.41 -44.48
C ALA A 6 -30.60 -23.02 -44.19
N THR A 7 -31.14 -21.96 -44.82
CA THR A 7 -30.71 -20.58 -44.58
C THR A 7 -31.25 -20.01 -43.27
N ILE A 8 -32.42 -20.47 -42.80
CA ILE A 8 -33.01 -20.02 -41.53
C ILE A 8 -32.27 -20.61 -40.34
N ASP A 9 -31.89 -21.90 -40.41
CA ASP A 9 -31.14 -22.57 -39.35
C ASP A 9 -29.74 -21.97 -39.15
N LEU A 10 -29.10 -21.49 -40.22
CA LEU A 10 -27.80 -20.83 -40.15
C LEU A 10 -27.88 -19.47 -39.42
N SER A 11 -28.91 -18.67 -39.70
CA SER A 11 -29.13 -17.38 -39.05
C SER A 11 -29.51 -17.53 -37.57
N LEU A 12 -30.29 -18.56 -37.22
CA LEU A 12 -30.67 -18.83 -35.85
C LEU A 12 -29.45 -19.17 -34.99
N ASN A 13 -28.59 -20.08 -35.47
CA ASN A 13 -27.36 -20.45 -34.78
C ASN A 13 -26.41 -19.26 -34.59
N MET A 14 -26.30 -18.39 -35.60
CA MET A 14 -25.48 -17.18 -35.50
C MET A 14 -26.00 -16.21 -34.44
N ILE A 15 -27.32 -15.99 -34.37
CA ILE A 15 -27.94 -15.12 -33.36
C ILE A 15 -27.68 -15.66 -31.94
N VAL A 16 -27.82 -16.98 -31.75
CA VAL A 16 -27.56 -17.61 -30.45
C VAL A 16 -26.10 -17.41 -30.02
N ILE A 17 -25.15 -17.58 -30.93
CA ILE A 17 -23.73 -17.35 -30.63
C ILE A 17 -23.49 -15.89 -30.22
N ILE A 18 -24.06 -14.92 -30.94
CA ILE A 18 -23.92 -13.49 -30.61
C ILE A 18 -24.46 -13.19 -29.21
N ILE A 19 -25.62 -13.73 -28.85
CA ILE A 19 -26.21 -13.53 -27.53
C ILE A 19 -25.32 -14.12 -26.43
N ILE A 20 -24.82 -15.34 -26.64
CA ILE A 20 -23.91 -16.00 -25.67
C ILE A 20 -22.61 -15.18 -25.52
N SER A 21 -22.03 -14.69 -26.62
CA SER A 21 -20.83 -13.86 -26.58
C SER A 21 -21.03 -12.56 -25.82
N LEU A 22 -22.19 -11.90 -25.98
CA LEU A 22 -22.52 -10.68 -25.23
C LEU A 22 -22.65 -10.95 -23.73
N VAL A 23 -23.27 -12.07 -23.35
CA VAL A 23 -23.42 -12.48 -21.94
C VAL A 23 -22.06 -12.77 -21.32
N ILE A 24 -21.19 -13.50 -22.02
CA ILE A 24 -19.83 -13.79 -21.55
C ILE A 24 -19.01 -12.50 -21.41
N LEU A 25 -19.11 -11.58 -22.38
CA LEU A 25 -18.42 -10.29 -22.34
C LEU A 25 -18.87 -9.44 -21.14
N ALA A 26 -20.19 -9.35 -20.91
CA ALA A 26 -20.74 -8.64 -19.76
C ALA A 26 -20.27 -9.26 -18.44
N GLY A 27 -20.29 -10.60 -18.33
CA GLY A 27 -19.76 -11.31 -17.17
C GLY A 27 -18.26 -11.06 -16.95
N GLY A 28 -17.46 -11.04 -18.01
CA GLY A 28 -16.03 -10.75 -17.97
C GLY A 28 -15.73 -9.34 -17.45
N ILE A 29 -16.48 -8.33 -17.89
CA ILE A 29 -16.34 -6.94 -17.41
C ILE A 29 -16.66 -6.86 -15.91
N VAL A 30 -17.72 -7.52 -15.45
CA VAL A 30 -18.07 -7.57 -14.02
C VAL A 30 -16.97 -8.23 -13.18
N LEU A 31 -16.40 -9.33 -13.68
CA LEU A 31 -15.28 -10.00 -13.01
C LEU A 31 -14.02 -9.12 -12.96
N LEU A 32 -13.69 -8.42 -14.05
CA LEU A 32 -12.56 -7.48 -14.07
C LEU A 32 -12.77 -6.34 -13.09
N ASN A 33 -13.97 -5.76 -13.01
CA ASN A 33 -14.30 -4.72 -12.05
C ASN A 33 -14.17 -5.21 -10.60
N ASN A 34 -14.59 -6.45 -10.32
CA ASN A 34 -14.44 -7.04 -8.98
C ASN A 34 -12.98 -7.36 -8.63
N LEU A 35 -12.16 -7.77 -9.60
CA LEU A 35 -10.73 -8.05 -9.38
C LEU A 35 -9.91 -6.77 -9.18
N ILE A 36 -10.21 -5.72 -9.94
CA ILE A 36 -9.50 -4.43 -9.84
C ILE A 36 -9.92 -3.67 -8.58
N GLY A 37 -11.20 -3.69 -8.21
CA GLY A 37 -11.70 -3.03 -7.01
C GLY A 37 -11.10 -3.55 -5.70
N GLY A 38 -10.65 -4.82 -5.65
CA GLY A 38 -9.95 -5.38 -4.49
C GLY A 38 -8.49 -4.96 -4.36
N ALA A 39 -7.87 -4.43 -5.42
CA ALA A 39 -6.47 -3.97 -5.39
C ALA A 39 -6.33 -2.50 -4.94
N GLU A 40 -7.41 -1.72 -4.99
CA GLU A 40 -7.48 -0.34 -4.48
C GLU A 40 -7.70 -0.26 -2.95
N GLU A 41 -7.80 -1.40 -2.27
CA GLU A 41 -8.11 -1.51 -0.84
C GLU A 41 -6.89 -1.26 0.08
N ILE A 42 -5.91 -0.49 -0.39
CA ILE A 42 -4.92 0.20 0.46
C ILE A 42 -5.14 1.73 0.36
N LYS A 43 -6.39 2.17 0.28
CA LYS A 43 -6.81 3.50 0.77
C LYS A 43 -7.30 3.35 2.20
N GLU A 44 -6.41 2.87 3.07
CA GLU A 44 -6.66 2.83 4.51
C GLU A 44 -6.74 4.27 5.02
N GLN A 45 -7.92 4.63 5.54
CA GLN A 45 -8.18 5.94 6.13
C GLN A 45 -7.19 6.15 7.27
N LEU A 46 -6.28 7.10 7.11
CA LEU A 46 -5.49 7.58 8.24
C LEU A 46 -6.45 8.19 9.26
N ASP A 47 -6.28 7.85 10.53
CA ASP A 47 -7.07 8.46 11.58
C ASP A 47 -6.91 9.99 11.52
N GLN A 48 -8.01 10.74 11.73
CA GLN A 48 -8.03 12.20 11.66
C GLN A 48 -6.95 12.86 12.54
N ARG A 49 -6.60 12.24 13.67
CA ARG A 49 -5.51 12.70 14.56
C ARG A 49 -4.14 12.58 13.90
N THR A 50 -3.89 11.49 13.18
CA THR A 50 -2.66 11.26 12.41
C THR A 50 -2.57 12.26 11.28
N GLU A 51 -3.67 12.50 10.56
CA GLU A 51 -3.70 13.47 9.48
C GLU A 51 -3.44 14.90 9.93
N GLN A 52 -4.04 15.32 11.05
CA GLN A 52 -3.81 16.62 11.67
C GLN A 52 -2.35 16.76 12.09
N ARG A 53 -1.80 15.74 12.76
CA ARG A 53 -0.42 15.80 13.23
C ARG A 53 0.58 15.81 12.07
N LEU A 54 0.32 15.05 11.01
CA LEU A 54 1.11 15.13 9.77
C LEU A 54 1.05 16.52 9.18
N ASN A 55 -0.13 17.14 9.11
CA ASN A 55 -0.26 18.49 8.58
C ASN A 55 0.55 19.51 9.39
N ASP A 56 0.50 19.42 10.73
CA ASP A 56 1.29 20.29 11.61
C ASP A 56 2.80 20.11 11.40
N LEU A 57 3.27 18.87 11.24
CA LEU A 57 4.70 18.57 11.06
C LEU A 57 5.21 18.99 9.68
N LEU A 58 4.44 18.69 8.62
CA LEU A 58 4.83 19.01 7.26
C LEU A 58 4.66 20.50 6.98
N VAL A 59 3.45 21.04 7.12
CA VAL A 59 3.13 22.42 6.75
C VAL A 59 3.53 23.41 7.85
N GLY A 60 3.27 23.07 9.11
CA GLY A 60 3.55 23.96 10.23
C GLY A 60 5.04 24.05 10.61
N GLN A 61 5.79 22.95 10.47
CA GLN A 61 7.22 22.89 10.83
C GLN A 61 8.16 22.74 9.64
N GLY A 62 7.65 22.57 8.42
CA GLY A 62 8.47 22.44 7.21
C GLY A 62 9.26 21.14 7.13
N GLN A 63 8.83 20.07 7.82
CA GLN A 63 9.53 18.79 7.75
C GLN A 63 9.32 18.14 6.38
N GLN A 64 10.43 17.78 5.71
CA GLN A 64 10.39 17.10 4.40
C GLN A 64 9.73 15.72 4.47
N VAL A 65 10.00 14.98 5.55
CA VAL A 65 9.41 13.65 5.81
C VAL A 65 9.04 13.58 7.29
N ALA A 66 7.82 13.15 7.60
CA ALA A 66 7.31 13.08 8.96
C ALA A 66 6.54 11.79 9.24
N LEU A 67 6.70 11.24 10.44
CA LEU A 67 5.95 10.07 10.93
C LEU A 67 5.54 10.34 12.39
N PRO A 68 4.28 10.75 12.67
CA PRO A 68 3.88 11.29 13.96
C PRO A 68 3.80 10.22 15.06
N PHE A 69 3.31 9.03 14.71
CA PHE A 69 3.13 7.92 15.64
C PHE A 69 4.12 6.81 15.31
N HIS A 70 5.24 6.76 16.01
CA HIS A 70 6.32 5.82 15.73
C HIS A 70 6.21 4.51 16.52
N THR A 71 5.12 4.31 17.27
CA THR A 71 4.95 3.16 18.18
C THR A 71 3.53 2.63 18.11
N ALA A 72 3.38 1.32 17.97
CA ALA A 72 2.08 0.67 18.09
C ALA A 72 2.19 -0.62 18.90
N ALA A 73 1.21 -0.90 19.75
CA ALA A 73 1.05 -2.21 20.40
C ALA A 73 -0.03 -2.99 19.65
N VAL A 74 0.33 -4.17 19.14
CA VAL A 74 -0.50 -4.95 18.21
C VAL A 74 -0.51 -6.41 18.65
N GLN A 75 -1.66 -7.08 18.58
CA GLN A 75 -1.73 -8.51 18.88
C GLN A 75 -1.34 -9.34 17.66
N ARG A 76 -0.91 -10.59 17.89
CA ARG A 76 -0.60 -11.52 16.79
C ARG A 76 -1.82 -11.73 15.89
N GLY A 77 -1.62 -11.65 14.58
CA GLY A 77 -2.70 -11.75 13.59
C GLY A 77 -3.47 -10.45 13.34
N GLU A 78 -3.22 -9.40 14.11
CA GLU A 78 -3.76 -8.06 13.83
C GLU A 78 -2.88 -7.28 12.86
N ARG A 79 -3.42 -6.14 12.42
CA ARG A 79 -2.74 -5.21 11.53
C ARG A 79 -2.80 -3.80 12.10
N HIS A 80 -1.78 -3.01 11.80
CA HIS A 80 -1.72 -1.61 12.21
C HIS A 80 -1.16 -0.73 11.09
N ILE A 81 -1.62 0.51 11.05
CA ILE A 81 -1.36 1.44 9.96
C ILE A 81 -0.53 2.60 10.51
N PHE A 82 0.63 2.83 9.91
CA PHE A 82 1.45 4.01 10.18
C PHE A 82 1.28 5.01 9.04
N GLY A 83 1.05 6.27 9.37
CA GLY A 83 1.03 7.36 8.39
C GLY A 83 2.41 7.98 8.24
N ILE A 84 2.89 8.10 7.01
CA ILE A 84 4.08 8.88 6.66
C ILE A 84 3.69 10.04 5.75
N GLY A 85 4.21 11.22 6.07
CA GLY A 85 4.04 12.42 5.28
C GLY A 85 5.28 12.73 4.48
N ILE A 86 5.10 13.17 3.25
CA ILE A 86 6.16 13.64 2.37
C ILE A 86 5.78 15.04 1.91
N LEU A 87 6.64 16.02 2.15
CA LEU A 87 6.51 17.38 1.65
C LEU A 87 7.62 17.63 0.64
N ASN A 88 7.24 18.00 -0.59
CA ASN A 88 8.21 18.41 -1.58
C ASN A 88 8.65 19.86 -1.33
N THR A 89 9.89 20.04 -0.89
CA THR A 89 10.54 21.36 -0.72
C THR A 89 11.60 21.60 -1.80
N GLY A 90 11.73 20.69 -2.77
CA GLY A 90 12.67 20.77 -3.88
C GLY A 90 12.00 21.25 -5.16
N GLU A 91 12.60 20.95 -6.30
CA GLU A 91 12.12 21.39 -7.61
C GLU A 91 10.77 20.74 -8.00
N VAL A 92 10.04 21.44 -8.87
CA VAL A 92 8.76 21.02 -9.42
C VAL A 92 8.90 19.70 -10.17
N GLY A 93 8.06 18.71 -9.83
CA GLY A 93 8.01 17.42 -10.53
C GLY A 93 9.03 16.39 -10.04
N THR A 94 9.53 16.56 -8.81
CA THR A 94 10.38 15.55 -8.17
C THR A 94 9.56 14.29 -7.88
N SER A 95 10.06 13.14 -8.32
CA SER A 95 9.48 11.83 -8.00
C SER A 95 10.09 11.28 -6.72
N PHE A 96 9.25 10.68 -5.88
CA PHE A 96 9.62 10.11 -4.59
C PHE A 96 9.22 8.64 -4.56
N LYS A 97 10.01 7.82 -3.88
CA LYS A 97 9.69 6.41 -3.63
C LYS A 97 9.82 6.10 -2.16
N LEU A 98 8.78 5.52 -1.58
CA LEU A 98 8.81 5.03 -0.21
C LEU A 98 9.49 3.66 -0.17
N GLN A 99 10.37 3.46 0.81
CA GLN A 99 11.01 2.18 1.11
C GLN A 99 10.90 1.92 2.61
N VAL A 100 10.45 0.74 2.99
CA VAL A 100 10.35 0.31 4.38
C VAL A 100 11.20 -0.93 4.56
N GLU A 101 12.11 -0.87 5.52
CA GLU A 101 13.03 -1.95 5.83
C GLU A 101 12.87 -2.37 7.29
N PHE A 102 13.05 -3.66 7.55
CA PHE A 102 13.19 -4.16 8.90
C PHE A 102 14.60 -3.84 9.42
N ASP A 103 14.69 -3.33 10.64
CA ASP A 103 15.97 -2.96 11.28
C ASP A 103 16.40 -4.05 12.27
N LYS A 104 15.58 -4.35 13.28
CA LYS A 104 15.89 -5.34 14.32
C LYS A 104 14.68 -5.76 15.14
N LEU A 105 14.80 -6.87 15.85
CA LEU A 105 13.84 -7.35 16.86
C LEU A 105 14.49 -7.29 18.23
N ILE A 106 13.81 -6.66 19.19
CA ILE A 106 14.16 -6.70 20.60
C ILE A 106 13.18 -7.59 21.35
N ASP A 107 13.67 -8.61 22.05
CA ASP A 107 12.86 -9.51 22.87
C ASP A 107 12.37 -8.86 24.18
N ALA A 108 11.61 -9.59 24.99
CA ALA A 108 11.11 -9.11 26.28
C ALA A 108 12.23 -8.85 27.31
N GLN A 109 13.42 -9.41 27.09
CA GLN A 109 14.61 -9.29 27.92
C GLN A 109 15.52 -8.13 27.47
N GLY A 110 15.14 -7.42 26.39
CA GLY A 110 15.89 -6.29 25.86
C GLY A 110 17.05 -6.67 24.94
N ASN A 111 17.15 -7.95 24.55
CA ASN A 111 18.21 -8.43 23.67
C ASN A 111 17.74 -8.46 22.22
N GLU A 112 18.70 -8.28 21.30
CA GLU A 112 18.43 -8.45 19.88
C GLU A 112 18.24 -9.94 19.56
N ALA A 113 17.04 -10.30 19.10
CA ALA A 113 16.69 -11.68 18.81
C ALA A 113 16.86 -11.98 17.31
N ALA A 114 17.53 -13.10 17.01
CA ALA A 114 17.60 -13.63 15.67
C ALA A 114 16.23 -14.18 15.25
N LEU A 115 15.79 -13.79 14.07
CA LEU A 115 14.51 -14.21 13.51
C LEU A 115 14.70 -15.30 12.45
N THR A 116 13.81 -16.29 12.48
CA THR A 116 13.70 -17.32 11.43
C THR A 116 12.81 -16.87 10.27
N VAL A 117 12.03 -15.80 10.46
CA VAL A 117 11.06 -15.26 9.50
C VAL A 117 11.47 -13.83 9.17
N ASN A 118 11.37 -13.41 7.90
CA ASN A 118 11.72 -12.06 7.47
C ASN A 118 10.58 -11.06 7.73
N PRO A 119 10.65 -10.17 8.75
CA PRO A 119 9.56 -9.25 9.06
C PRO A 119 9.38 -8.14 8.03
N ALA A 120 10.35 -7.94 7.11
CA ALA A 120 10.19 -7.00 6.01
C ALA A 120 8.95 -7.34 5.15
N GLU A 121 8.59 -8.63 5.06
CA GLU A 121 7.40 -9.08 4.35
C GLU A 121 6.08 -8.78 5.07
N TRP A 122 6.11 -8.25 6.30
CA TRP A 122 4.92 -7.86 7.04
C TRP A 122 4.46 -6.45 6.67
N ALA A 123 5.36 -5.64 6.14
CA ALA A 123 5.07 -4.30 5.68
C ALA A 123 4.42 -4.33 4.28
N ARG A 124 3.32 -3.60 4.13
CA ARG A 124 2.63 -3.31 2.87
C ARG A 124 2.53 -1.80 2.77
N TYR A 125 3.01 -1.24 1.67
CA TYR A 125 3.02 0.19 1.44
C TYR A 125 3.03 0.44 -0.06
N ASN A 126 2.70 1.66 -0.47
CA ASN A 126 2.80 2.06 -1.86
C ASN A 126 4.28 2.24 -2.26
N SER A 127 4.80 1.32 -3.07
CA SER A 127 6.17 1.39 -3.59
C SER A 127 6.26 2.06 -4.97
N GLN A 128 5.15 2.60 -5.48
CA GLN A 128 5.14 3.32 -6.74
C GLN A 128 5.83 4.68 -6.59
N GLU A 129 6.27 5.23 -7.71
CA GLU A 129 6.82 6.58 -7.73
C GLU A 129 5.68 7.60 -7.59
N LEU A 130 5.87 8.53 -6.67
CA LEU A 130 4.95 9.62 -6.37
C LEU A 130 5.58 10.91 -6.87
N THR A 131 5.00 11.51 -7.89
CA THR A 131 5.45 12.82 -8.39
C THR A 131 4.68 13.91 -7.67
N LEU A 132 5.38 14.84 -7.01
CA LEU A 132 4.78 15.97 -6.30
C LEU A 132 5.27 17.29 -6.88
N LEU A 133 4.39 18.28 -6.93
CA LEU A 133 4.76 19.65 -7.25
C LEU A 133 5.50 20.31 -6.08
N GLU A 134 6.21 21.41 -6.34
CA GLU A 134 6.87 22.18 -5.29
C GLU A 134 5.84 22.70 -4.27
N GLY A 135 6.11 22.48 -2.98
CA GLY A 135 5.22 22.85 -1.88
C GLY A 135 4.03 21.90 -1.68
N GLU A 136 3.84 20.91 -2.55
CA GLU A 136 2.83 19.88 -2.38
C GLU A 136 3.25 18.87 -1.31
N ASN A 137 2.29 18.38 -0.54
CA ASN A 137 2.49 17.26 0.37
C ASN A 137 1.53 16.12 0.07
N VAL A 138 2.00 14.91 0.33
CA VAL A 138 1.20 13.69 0.26
C VAL A 138 1.37 12.92 1.55
N LYS A 139 0.32 12.18 1.92
CA LYS A 139 0.30 11.29 3.08
C LYS A 139 0.13 9.88 2.55
N GLU A 140 1.07 9.03 2.90
CA GLU A 140 1.09 7.62 2.52
C GLU A 140 0.90 6.75 3.76
N SER A 141 0.35 5.56 3.54
CA SER A 141 0.05 4.60 4.60
C SER A 141 0.99 3.40 4.51
N ILE A 142 1.55 3.00 5.65
CA ILE A 142 2.38 1.80 5.82
C ILE A 142 1.58 0.85 6.71
N LEU A 143 1.04 -0.19 6.10
CA LEU A 143 0.32 -1.26 6.78
C LEU A 143 1.31 -2.33 7.26
N ILE A 144 1.37 -2.58 8.56
CA ILE A 144 2.10 -3.70 9.14
C ILE A 144 1.10 -4.78 9.53
N LYS A 145 1.20 -5.96 8.90
CA LYS A 145 0.38 -7.13 9.22
C LYS A 145 1.20 -8.15 9.99
N ILE A 146 0.89 -8.34 11.27
CA ILE A 146 1.63 -9.26 12.13
C ILE A 146 1.09 -10.69 11.95
N PRO A 147 1.94 -11.68 11.61
CA PRO A 147 1.53 -13.09 11.56
C PRO A 147 1.05 -13.62 12.92
N LYS A 148 0.23 -14.67 12.91
CA LYS A 148 -0.28 -15.30 14.15
C LYS A 148 0.80 -16.03 14.96
N ASP A 149 1.84 -16.46 14.26
CA ASP A 149 3.00 -17.18 14.76
C ASP A 149 4.20 -16.27 15.06
N ALA A 150 4.04 -14.95 14.88
CA ALA A 150 5.09 -13.99 15.19
C ALA A 150 5.50 -14.07 16.68
N PRO A 151 6.80 -14.18 16.98
CA PRO A 151 7.30 -14.05 18.35
C PRO A 151 6.86 -12.74 19.00
N SER A 152 6.65 -12.75 20.32
CA SER A 152 6.43 -11.50 21.06
C SER A 152 7.74 -10.72 21.16
N GLY A 153 7.66 -9.40 21.05
CA GLY A 153 8.83 -8.53 21.05
C GLY A 153 8.56 -7.19 20.38
N GLN A 154 9.57 -6.35 20.29
CA GLN A 154 9.52 -5.05 19.62
C GLN A 154 10.23 -5.15 18.28
N TYR A 155 9.46 -5.03 17.21
CA TYR A 155 9.95 -5.07 15.83
C TYR A 155 10.19 -3.64 15.36
N PHE A 156 11.44 -3.30 15.06
CA PHE A 156 11.83 -1.98 14.58
C PHE A 156 11.89 -1.98 13.05
N PHE A 157 11.29 -0.94 12.46
CA PHE A 157 11.26 -0.69 11.04
C PHE A 157 11.81 0.71 10.75
N LYS A 158 12.37 0.87 9.55
CA LYS A 158 12.95 2.10 9.04
C LYS A 158 12.26 2.45 7.73
N ALA A 159 11.51 3.54 7.72
CA ALA A 159 10.93 4.13 6.53
C ALA A 159 11.87 5.19 5.97
N ARG A 160 12.18 5.09 4.68
CA ARG A 160 13.01 6.03 3.92
C ARG A 160 12.25 6.47 2.69
N VAL A 161 12.29 7.76 2.41
CA VAL A 161 11.83 8.30 1.13
C VAL A 161 13.09 8.50 0.30
N VAL A 162 13.10 8.00 -0.93
CA VAL A 162 14.24 8.12 -1.84
C VAL A 162 13.85 8.82 -3.12
N LEU A 163 14.79 9.56 -3.70
CA LEU A 163 14.69 10.13 -5.03
C LEU A 163 14.98 9.07 -6.10
N PRO A 164 14.71 9.32 -7.39
CA PRO A 164 15.00 8.37 -8.47
C PRO A 164 16.52 8.13 -8.62
N SER A 165 17.34 9.08 -8.16
CA SER A 165 18.80 8.94 -8.04
C SER A 165 19.23 7.90 -6.99
N GLY A 166 18.32 7.46 -6.11
CA GLY A 166 18.60 6.56 -4.99
C GLY A 166 19.05 7.27 -3.71
N GLU A 167 19.17 8.60 -3.74
CA GLU A 167 19.50 9.39 -2.55
C GLU A 167 18.29 9.50 -1.60
N ASN A 168 18.56 9.53 -0.29
CA ASN A 168 17.49 9.72 0.69
C ASN A 168 16.98 11.16 0.61
N TYR A 169 15.67 11.30 0.52
CA TYR A 169 14.97 12.57 0.66
C TYR A 169 14.57 12.78 2.12
N GLY A 170 15.17 13.78 2.75
CA GLY A 170 14.97 14.06 4.18
C GLY A 170 15.53 12.97 5.11
N ASN A 171 15.07 13.00 6.36
CA ASN A 171 15.53 12.07 7.38
C ASN A 171 14.74 10.76 7.37
N ALA A 172 15.45 9.64 7.50
CA ALA A 172 14.85 8.32 7.70
C ALA A 172 14.03 8.30 9.00
N GLN A 173 12.80 7.82 8.91
CA GLN A 173 11.88 7.72 10.04
C GLN A 173 11.93 6.29 10.60
N ARG A 174 12.11 6.15 11.90
CA ARG A 174 12.09 4.85 12.57
C ARG A 174 10.78 4.70 13.34
N PHE A 175 10.19 3.52 13.26
CA PHE A 175 8.99 3.18 14.02
C PHE A 175 9.09 1.73 14.50
N TYR A 176 8.32 1.36 15.51
CA TYR A 176 8.30 0.00 16.02
C TYR A 176 6.90 -0.49 16.35
N VAL A 177 6.75 -1.81 16.26
CA VAL A 177 5.54 -2.53 16.66
C VAL A 177 5.87 -3.45 17.82
N ALA A 178 5.23 -3.21 18.97
CA ALA A 178 5.28 -4.10 20.12
C ALA A 178 4.23 -5.20 19.96
N VAL A 179 4.68 -6.39 19.61
CA VAL A 179 3.85 -7.59 19.47
C VAL A 179 3.67 -8.23 20.83
N LYS A 180 2.40 -8.35 21.25
CA LYS A 180 2.03 -9.04 22.50
C LYS A 180 1.49 -10.42 22.19
#